data_AF-A0A7J7MBC0-F1
#
_entry.id   AF-A0A7J7MBC0-F1
#
_cell.length_a   1.000
_cell.length_b   1.000
_cell.length_c   1.000
_cell.angle_alpha   90.00
_cell.angle_beta   90.00
_cell.angle_gamma   90.00
#
_symmetry.space_group_name_H-M   'P 1'
#
loop_
_entity.id
_entity.type
_entity.pdbx_description
1 polymer ?
#
loop_
_entity_poly.entity_id
_entity_poly.type
_entity_poly.pdbx_seq_one_letter_code
_entity_poly.pdbx_strand_id
1 'polypeptide(L)'
;MEFLAQCNAIKAKESNPACQLQVKWRTDDHLMGITVTFVNGVEDKFDATSTSAQNIRTMILDKGQFLETEQMFRDNGETWPVVSLC
;
A
#
# COMPACT_ATOMS: atom_id res chain seq x y z
N MET A 1 15.72 3.36 6.16
CA MET A 1 14.68 3.85 7.10
C MET A 1 13.85 5.04 6.58
N GLU A 2 14.11 5.57 5.37
CA GLU A 2 13.39 6.74 4.84
C GLU A 2 11.87 6.54 4.74
N PHE A 3 11.42 5.35 4.32
CA PHE A 3 10.00 5.03 4.19
C PHE A 3 9.23 5.18 5.51
N LEU A 4 9.78 4.67 6.62
CA LEU A 4 9.16 4.77 7.94
C LEU A 4 9.02 6.23 8.40
N ALA A 5 9.99 7.08 8.06
CA ALA A 5 9.93 8.52 8.36
C ALA A 5 8.82 9.21 7.55
N GLN A 6 8.64 8.83 6.28
CA GLN A 6 7.54 9.34 5.45
C GLN A 6 6.17 8.93 6.00
N CYS A 7 5.99 7.67 6.42
CA CYS A 7 4.74 7.20 7.04
C CYS A 7 4.46 7.87 8.40
N ASN A 8 5.51 8.24 9.14
CA ASN A 8 5.36 8.91 10.43
C ASN A 8 5.14 10.42 10.37
N ALA A 9 5.28 11.03 9.18
CA ALA A 9 5.08 12.46 9.00
C ALA A 9 3.64 12.87 9.36
N ILE A 10 3.47 14.06 9.93
CA ILE A 10 2.17 14.61 10.36
C ILE A 10 1.15 14.53 9.23
N LYS A 11 1.54 14.98 8.02
CA LYS A 11 0.69 14.94 6.83
C LYS A 11 0.18 13.54 6.50
N ALA A 12 1.00 12.50 6.69
CA ALA A 12 0.58 11.12 6.43
C ALA A 12 -0.41 10.63 7.49
N LYS A 13 -0.17 10.95 8.77
CA LYS A 13 -1.04 10.58 9.88
C LYS A 13 -2.40 11.29 9.81
N GLU A 14 -2.43 12.56 9.41
CA GLU A 14 -3.69 13.30 9.23
C GLU A 14 -4.49 12.79 8.02
N SER A 15 -3.80 12.39 6.94
CA SER A 15 -4.47 11.85 5.75
C SER A 15 -5.11 10.47 5.98
N ASN A 16 -4.54 9.65 6.87
CA ASN A 16 -5.10 8.35 7.21
C ASN A 16 -4.83 8.02 8.70
N PRO A 17 -5.64 8.58 9.62
CA PRO A 17 -5.42 8.42 11.05
C PRO A 17 -5.71 7.00 11.56
N ALA A 18 -6.47 6.20 10.81
CA ALA A 18 -6.77 4.82 11.15
C ALA A 18 -5.63 3.84 10.78
N CYS A 19 -4.70 4.27 9.92
CA CYS A 19 -3.58 3.43 9.48
C CYS A 19 -2.64 3.10 10.65
N GLN A 20 -2.40 1.82 10.87
CA GLN A 20 -1.51 1.34 11.91
C GLN A 20 -0.12 1.02 11.35
N LEU A 21 0.92 1.57 11.97
CA LEU A 21 2.32 1.30 11.60
C LEU A 21 2.94 0.34 12.62
N GLN A 22 3.47 -0.79 12.15
CA GLN A 22 4.22 -1.73 12.97
C GLN A 22 5.63 -1.93 12.39
N VAL A 23 6.64 -1.84 13.24
CA VAL A 23 8.04 -2.11 12.87
C VAL A 23 8.47 -3.40 13.56
N LYS A 24 8.80 -4.42 12.76
CA LYS A 24 9.31 -5.70 13.25
C LYS A 24 10.78 -5.84 12.85
N TRP A 25 11.67 -5.72 13.82
CA TRP A 25 13.09 -6.02 13.63
C TRP A 25 13.24 -7.53 13.56
N ARG A 26 13.81 -8.04 12.47
CA ARG A 26 14.13 -9.46 12.31
C ARG A 26 15.65 -9.61 12.40
N THR A 27 16.07 -10.62 13.16
CA THR A 27 17.46 -11.11 13.22
C THR A 27 17.71 -12.26 12.25
N ASP A 28 16.67 -12.72 11.56
CA ASP A 28 16.73 -13.78 10.55
C ASP A 28 17.19 -13.19 9.21
N ASP A 29 17.90 -13.99 8.40
CA ASP A 29 18.52 -13.64 7.10
C ASP A 29 17.50 -13.30 5.99
N HIS A 30 16.25 -13.01 6.35
CA HIS A 30 15.19 -12.69 5.43
C HIS A 30 15.26 -11.22 4.99
N LEU A 31 15.10 -11.02 3.68
CA LEU A 31 15.17 -9.70 3.03
C LEU A 31 14.25 -8.68 3.71
N MET A 32 14.76 -7.44 3.83
CA MET A 32 13.99 -6.32 4.38
C MET A 32 12.79 -6.02 3.47
N GLY A 33 11.60 -6.32 3.96
CA GLY A 33 10.34 -6.14 3.25
C GLY A 33 9.37 -5.25 4.01
N ILE A 34 8.51 -4.56 3.27
CA ILE A 34 7.37 -3.81 3.80
C ILE A 34 6.12 -4.61 3.46
N THR A 35 5.29 -4.88 4.47
CA THR A 35 3.98 -5.52 4.28
C THR A 35 2.89 -4.49 4.53
N VAL A 36 1.94 -4.38 3.61
CA VAL A 36 0.80 -3.47 3.72
C VAL A 36 -0.48 -4.28 3.62
N THR A 37 -1.38 -4.05 4.58
CA THR A 37 -2.74 -4.59 4.57
C THR A 37 -3.69 -3.46 4.22
N PHE A 38 -4.44 -3.62 3.13
CA PHE A 38 -5.44 -2.65 2.66
C PHE A 38 -6.78 -2.86 3.40
N VAL A 39 -7.67 -1.87 3.31
CA VAL A 39 -8.96 -1.87 4.04
C VAL A 39 -9.86 -3.07 3.71
N ASN A 40 -9.74 -3.62 2.50
CA ASN A 40 -10.46 -4.81 2.06
C ASN A 40 -9.83 -6.13 2.53
N GLY A 41 -8.76 -6.08 3.34
CA GLY A 41 -8.02 -7.23 3.84
C GLY A 41 -6.97 -7.80 2.89
N VAL A 42 -6.79 -7.21 1.70
CA VAL A 42 -5.70 -7.63 0.79
C VAL A 42 -4.36 -7.25 1.40
N GLU A 43 -3.44 -8.21 1.44
CA GLU A 43 -2.06 -8.00 1.87
C GLU A 43 -1.12 -7.98 0.67
N ASP A 44 -0.17 -7.04 0.67
CA ASP A 44 0.87 -6.95 -0.36
C ASP A 44 2.25 -6.76 0.27
N LYS A 45 3.28 -7.28 -0.40
CA LYS A 45 4.68 -7.27 0.08
C LYS A 45 5.57 -6.53 -0.91
N PHE A 46 6.20 -5.47 -0.42
CA PHE A 46 7.12 -4.64 -1.18
C PHE A 46 8.55 -4.93 -0.75
N ASP A 47 9.43 -5.17 -1.73
CA ASP A 47 10.86 -5.28 -1.49
C ASP A 47 11.45 -3.91 -1.15
N ALA A 48 12.01 -3.77 0.05
CA ALA A 48 12.59 -2.52 0.52
C ALA A 48 14.11 -2.44 0.29
N THR A 49 14.71 -3.46 -0.36
CA THR A 49 16.15 -3.52 -0.65
C THR A 49 16.50 -2.88 -1.99
N SER A 50 15.67 -3.11 -3.01
CA SER A 50 15.88 -2.71 -4.39
C SER A 50 14.94 -1.58 -4.83
N THR A 51 13.88 -1.31 -4.06
CA THR A 51 12.88 -0.29 -4.39
C THR A 51 13.04 0.94 -3.50
N SER A 52 13.05 2.14 -4.09
CA SER A 52 13.15 3.38 -3.33
C SER A 52 11.90 3.65 -2.48
N ALA A 53 12.05 4.33 -1.34
CA ALA A 53 10.92 4.65 -0.46
C ALA A 53 9.81 5.45 -1.17
N GLN A 54 10.20 6.38 -2.06
CA GLN A 54 9.26 7.13 -2.88
C GLN A 54 8.48 6.22 -3.82
N ASN A 55 9.14 5.26 -4.47
CA ASN A 55 8.47 4.35 -5.39
C ASN A 55 7.56 3.37 -4.64
N ILE A 56 7.99 2.84 -3.49
CA ILE A 56 7.14 1.99 -2.64
C ILE A 56 5.88 2.76 -2.22
N ARG A 57 6.02 4.03 -1.80
CA ARG A 57 4.88 4.90 -1.49
C ARG A 57 3.92 5.02 -2.68
N THR A 58 4.44 5.29 -3.87
CA THR A 58 3.62 5.40 -5.08
C THR A 58 2.89 4.10 -5.39
N MET A 59 3.57 2.95 -5.31
CA MET A 59 2.97 1.64 -5.53
C MET A 59 1.84 1.34 -4.54
N ILE A 60 2.02 1.66 -3.26
CA ILE A 60 0.98 1.47 -2.24
C ILE A 60 -0.25 2.34 -2.53
N LEU A 61 -0.04 3.61 -2.90
CA LEU A 61 -1.13 4.53 -3.20
C LEU A 61 -1.90 4.11 -4.46
N ASP A 62 -1.18 3.74 -5.53
CA ASP A 62 -1.77 3.25 -6.78
C ASP A 62 -2.60 1.98 -6.55
N LYS A 63 -2.03 1.01 -5.81
CA LYS A 63 -2.75 -0.20 -5.42
C LYS A 63 -3.99 0.10 -4.57
N GLY A 64 -3.89 1.04 -3.63
CA GLY A 64 -5.01 1.47 -2.81
C GLY A 64 -6.15 2.05 -3.66
N GLN A 65 -5.82 2.93 -4.60
CA GLN A 65 -6.79 3.51 -5.53
C GLN A 65 -7.41 2.46 -6.46
N PHE A 66 -6.62 1.51 -6.95
CA PHE A 66 -7.11 0.40 -7.76
C PHE A 66 -8.14 -0.44 -7.00
N LEU A 67 -7.84 -0.80 -5.74
CA LEU A 67 -8.74 -1.60 -4.89
C LEU A 67 -10.00 -0.83 -4.49
N GLU A 68 -9.88 0.46 -4.20
CA GLU A 68 -11.03 1.32 -3.90
C GLU A 68 -11.95 1.44 -5.12
N THR A 69 -11.38 1.66 -6.31
CA THR A 69 -12.14 1.74 -7.56
C THR A 69 -12.81 0.40 -7.88
N GLU A 70 -12.09 -0.72 -7.75
CA GLU A 70 -12.67 -2.06 -7.91
C GLU A 70 -13.90 -2.23 -7.01
N GLN A 71 -13.79 -1.82 -5.74
CA GLN A 71 -14.89 -1.91 -4.79
C GLN A 71 -16.10 -1.07 -5.24
N MET A 72 -15.88 0.17 -5.71
CA MET A 72 -16.96 1.00 -6.26
C MET A 72 -17.69 0.33 -7.43
N PHE A 73 -16.95 -0.28 -8.37
CA PHE A 73 -17.55 -1.01 -9.49
C PHE A 73 -18.35 -2.22 -9.02
N ARG A 74 -17.81 -2.99 -8.07
CA ARG A 74 -18.48 -4.15 -7.49
C ARG A 74 -19.78 -3.76 -6.78
N ASP A 75 -19.79 -2.68 -6.01
CA ASP A 75 -20.98 -2.17 -5.31
C ASP A 75 -22.09 -1.72 -6.28
N ASN A 76 -21.72 -1.26 -7.48
CA ASN A 76 -22.66 -0.92 -8.55
C ASN A 76 -23.09 -2.12 -9.42
N GLY A 77 -22.55 -3.32 -9.17
CA GLY A 77 -22.78 -4.50 -10.00
C GLY A 77 -22.09 -4.45 -11.37
N GLU A 78 -21.09 -3.59 -11.54
CA GLU A 78 -20.32 -3.42 -12.76
C GLU A 78 -19.05 -4.28 -12.77
N THR A 79 -18.50 -4.54 -13.96
CA THR A 79 -17.27 -5.33 -14.11
C THR A 79 -16.02 -4.46 -14.01
N TRP A 80 -14.98 -4.98 -13.34
CA TRP A 80 -13.67 -4.34 -13.19
C TRP A 80 -12.55 -5.36 -13.50
N PRO A 81 -11.43 -4.96 -14.11
CA PRO A 81 -11.15 -3.63 -14.66
C PRO A 81 -11.90 -3.36 -15.95
N VAL A 82 -12.21 -2.09 -16.22
CA VAL A 82 -12.80 -1.67 -17.49
C VAL A 82 -11.73 -1.77 -18.57
N VAL A 83 -11.68 -2.90 -19.27
CA VAL A 83 -10.83 -3.06 -20.44
C VAL A 83 -11.53 -2.37 -21.61
N SER A 84 -11.24 -1.08 -21.82
CA SER A 84 -11.62 -0.41 -23.05
C SER A 84 -10.74 -0.94 -24.17
N LEU A 85 -11.28 -1.85 -24.98
CA LEU A 85 -10.69 -2.23 -26.27
C LEU A 85 -10.84 -1.03 -27.22
N CYS A 86 -9.84 -0.14 -27.21
CA CYS A 86 -9.60 0.79 -28.31
C CYS A 86 -8.77 0.12 -29.39
#